data_AF-E9FD01-F1
#
_entry.id   AF-E9FD01-F1
#
_cell.length_a   1.000
_cell.length_b   1.000
_cell.length_c   1.000
_cell.angle_alpha   90.00
_cell.angle_beta   90.00
_cell.angle_gamma   90.00
#
_symmetry.space_group_name_H-M   'P 1'
#
loop_
_entity.id
_entity.type
_entity.pdbx_description
1 polymer ?
#
loop_
_entity_poly.entity_id
_entity_poly.type
_entity_poly.pdbx_seq_one_letter_code
_entity_poly.pdbx_strand_id
1 'polypeptide(L)'
;MASQFNPNIIYADLPKVPSLAKTHGILMGLTFAVILPLGALLIRIPNVKYGVWIHAGWQLIGWACMIAGMVMGIRMGNILDRLHNNAHTILGTIIVVALLIQPFLGYIHHRRFMKTQRKGIWTRIHVYYGRVLLILGIINGGLGLQLASDSPAYSRAGEIAYSVVAGVAGLMLLAIMAFTFRQSSKTAKT
;
A
#
# COMPACT_ATOMS: atom_id res chain seq x y z
N MET A 1 21.54 1.07 -38.43
CA MET A 1 21.62 1.72 -37.10
C MET A 1 21.78 0.61 -36.08
N ALA A 2 22.98 0.46 -35.49
CA ALA A 2 23.22 -0.58 -34.50
C ALA A 2 22.47 -0.22 -33.22
N SER A 3 21.61 -1.11 -32.74
CA SER A 3 21.03 -1.01 -31.40
C SER A 3 22.19 -0.99 -30.40
N GLN A 4 22.36 0.09 -29.64
CA GLN A 4 23.31 0.12 -28.53
C GLN A 4 22.79 -0.83 -27.43
N PHE A 5 23.02 -2.12 -27.61
CA PHE A 5 22.96 -3.11 -26.54
C PHE A 5 24.02 -2.68 -25.51
N ASN A 6 23.59 -2.26 -24.32
CA ASN A 6 24.50 -2.15 -23.19
C ASN A 6 24.65 -3.57 -22.62
N PRO A 7 25.79 -4.25 -22.82
CA PRO A 7 25.96 -5.66 -22.46
C PRO A 7 25.96 -5.91 -20.95
N ASN A 8 25.92 -4.86 -20.12
CA ASN A 8 26.18 -4.98 -18.69
C ASN A 8 24.95 -5.24 -17.80
N ILE A 9 23.69 -5.03 -18.21
CA ILE A 9 22.62 -4.80 -17.19
C ILE A 9 21.23 -5.42 -17.48
N ILE A 10 21.15 -6.65 -17.99
CA ILE A 10 19.92 -7.47 -17.79
C ILE A 10 20.32 -8.88 -17.36
N TYR A 11 21.20 -9.53 -18.13
CA TYR A 11 21.65 -10.89 -17.84
C TYR A 11 22.59 -10.98 -16.62
N ALA A 12 23.47 -9.99 -16.41
CA ALA A 12 24.39 -9.98 -15.27
C ALA A 12 23.67 -9.80 -13.92
N ASP A 13 22.49 -9.19 -13.94
CA ASP A 13 21.68 -8.94 -12.74
C ASP A 13 20.65 -10.05 -12.46
N LEU A 14 20.52 -11.05 -13.35
CA LEU A 14 19.60 -12.18 -13.20
C LEU A 14 19.79 -12.94 -11.87
N PRO A 15 21.02 -13.19 -11.37
CA PRO A 15 21.23 -13.81 -10.07
C PRO A 15 20.71 -13.01 -8.87
N LYS A 16 20.46 -11.70 -9.02
CA LYS A 16 19.93 -10.83 -7.95
C LYS A 16 18.41 -10.93 -7.81
N VAL A 17 17.71 -11.45 -8.83
CA VAL A 17 16.24 -11.52 -8.88
C VAL A 17 15.63 -12.18 -7.64
N PRO A 18 16.12 -13.33 -7.13
CA PRO A 18 15.51 -13.96 -5.97
C PRO A 18 15.56 -13.08 -4.70
N SER A 19 16.68 -12.37 -4.49
CA SER A 19 16.84 -11.44 -3.36
C SER A 19 15.97 -10.20 -3.52
N LEU A 20 15.90 -9.64 -4.73
CA LEU A 20 15.02 -8.50 -5.05
C LEU A 20 13.54 -8.87 -4.84
N ALA A 21 13.11 -10.02 -5.34
CA ALA A 21 11.74 -10.53 -5.19
C ALA A 21 11.37 -10.71 -3.71
N LYS A 22 12.26 -11.34 -2.93
CA LYS A 22 12.04 -11.55 -1.49
C LYS A 22 11.95 -10.23 -0.72
N THR A 23 12.87 -9.31 -0.96
CA THR A 23 12.87 -8.01 -0.28
C THR A 23 11.66 -7.16 -0.68
N HIS A 24 11.31 -7.15 -1.97
CA HIS A 24 10.09 -6.50 -2.48
C HIS A 24 8.84 -7.06 -1.81
N GLY A 25 8.68 -8.39 -1.81
CA GLY A 25 7.52 -9.07 -1.23
C GLY A 25 7.37 -8.80 0.27
N ILE A 26 8.47 -8.86 1.03
CA ILE A 26 8.45 -8.57 2.48
C ILE A 26 8.08 -7.10 2.73
N LEU A 27 8.76 -6.15 2.07
CA LEU A 27 8.51 -4.72 2.28
C LEU A 27 7.10 -4.33 1.88
N MET A 28 6.65 -4.71 0.69
CA MET A 28 5.32 -4.37 0.18
C MET A 28 4.23 -5.08 0.98
N GLY A 29 4.45 -6.35 1.34
CA GLY A 29 3.53 -7.12 2.18
C GLY A 29 3.32 -6.47 3.54
N LEU A 30 4.40 -6.16 4.26
CA LEU A 30 4.32 -5.46 5.55
C LEU A 30 3.70 -4.06 5.42
N THR A 31 4.07 -3.33 4.37
CA THR A 31 3.58 -1.97 4.16
C THR A 31 2.06 -1.93 3.99
N PHE A 32 1.52 -2.75 3.08
CA PHE A 32 0.10 -2.73 2.75
C PHE A 32 -0.78 -3.51 3.71
N ALA A 33 -0.27 -4.61 4.29
CA ALA A 33 -1.05 -5.42 5.21
C ALA A 33 -0.94 -4.95 6.67
N VAL A 34 0.13 -4.24 7.06
CA VAL A 34 0.35 -3.86 8.47
C VAL A 34 0.53 -2.36 8.64
N ILE A 35 1.58 -1.78 8.05
CA ILE A 35 2.03 -0.42 8.39
C ILE A 35 0.95 0.61 8.04
N LEU A 36 0.49 0.65 6.79
CA LEU A 36 -0.50 1.64 6.36
C LEU A 36 -1.89 1.44 7.03
N PRO A 37 -2.43 0.20 7.15
CA PRO A 37 -3.66 -0.03 7.91
C PRO A 37 -3.56 0.39 9.38
N LEU A 38 -2.42 0.12 10.04
CA LEU A 38 -2.22 0.50 11.44
C LEU A 38 -2.20 2.02 11.61
N GLY A 39 -1.53 2.77 10.72
CA GLY A 39 -1.57 4.23 10.73
C GLY A 39 -2.98 4.78 10.55
N ALA A 40 -3.79 4.12 9.73
CA ALA A 40 -5.20 4.45 9.59
C ALA A 40 -6.01 4.10 10.86
N LEU A 41 -5.68 3.04 11.59
CA LEU A 41 -6.36 2.70 12.85
C LEU A 41 -6.01 3.71 13.96
N LEU A 42 -4.74 4.07 14.12
CA LEU A 42 -4.24 4.90 15.22
C LEU A 42 -4.94 6.26 15.31
N ILE A 43 -5.27 6.90 14.17
CA ILE A 43 -5.97 8.20 14.16
C ILE A 43 -7.42 8.12 14.70
N ARG A 44 -7.97 6.91 14.83
CA ARG A 44 -9.35 6.69 15.29
C ARG A 44 -9.45 6.44 16.79
N ILE A 45 -8.32 6.33 17.49
CA ILE A 45 -8.29 6.22 18.93
C ILE A 45 -8.66 7.59 19.51
N PRO A 46 -9.75 7.70 20.29
CA PRO A 46 -10.17 8.98 20.86
C PRO A 46 -9.13 9.47 21.88
N ASN A 47 -9.06 10.79 22.06
CA ASN A 47 -8.24 11.44 23.10
C ASN A 47 -6.73 11.23 23.01
N VAL A 48 -6.20 10.81 21.86
CA VAL A 48 -4.75 10.73 21.64
C VAL A 48 -4.18 12.12 21.36
N LYS A 49 -3.34 12.61 22.27
CA LYS A 49 -2.58 13.86 22.09
C LYS A 49 -1.71 13.74 20.83
N TYR A 50 -1.78 14.75 19.95
CA TYR A 50 -1.06 14.77 18.66
C TYR A 50 -1.43 13.64 17.68
N GLY A 51 -2.61 13.03 17.79
CA GLY A 51 -3.01 11.89 16.93
C GLY A 51 -2.81 12.11 15.42
N VAL A 52 -3.07 13.32 14.90
CA VAL A 52 -2.83 13.65 13.48
C VAL A 52 -1.36 13.57 13.09
N TRP A 53 -0.44 14.02 13.96
CA TRP A 53 0.99 13.96 13.69
C TRP A 53 1.53 12.54 13.80
N ILE A 54 1.03 11.76 14.76
CA ILE A 54 1.32 10.33 14.85
C ILE A 54 0.87 9.62 13.56
N HIS A 55 -0.34 9.89 13.11
CA HIS A 55 -0.85 9.37 11.84
C HIS A 55 0.05 9.78 10.66
N ALA A 56 0.34 11.08 10.51
CA ALA A 56 1.16 11.56 9.41
C ALA A 56 2.57 10.93 9.42
N GLY A 57 3.23 10.90 10.58
CA GLY A 57 4.54 10.27 10.74
C GLY A 57 4.53 8.77 10.42
N TRP A 58 3.52 8.04 10.92
CA TRP A 58 3.37 6.61 10.64
C TRP A 58 3.10 6.34 9.15
N GLN A 59 2.29 7.17 8.50
CA GLN A 59 2.04 7.05 7.07
C GLN A 59 3.28 7.38 6.23
N LEU A 60 4.12 8.32 6.67
CA LEU A 60 5.41 8.61 6.01
C LEU A 60 6.36 7.40 6.06
N ILE A 61 6.39 6.66 7.16
CA ILE A 61 7.16 5.40 7.26
C ILE A 61 6.65 4.40 6.22
N GLY A 62 5.33 4.15 6.18
CA GLY A 62 4.74 3.25 5.19
C GLY A 62 4.98 3.71 3.75
N TRP A 63 4.96 5.01 3.50
CA TRP A 63 5.30 5.61 2.21
C TRP A 63 6.74 5.34 1.78
N ALA A 64 7.70 5.53 2.70
CA ALA A 64 9.11 5.25 2.42
C ALA A 64 9.32 3.76 2.09
N CYS A 65 8.72 2.85 2.88
CA CYS A 65 8.76 1.41 2.63
C CYS A 65 8.11 1.03 1.29
N MET A 66 6.97 1.65 0.95
CA MET A 66 6.29 1.46 -0.33
C MET A 66 7.18 1.85 -1.51
N ILE A 67 7.82 3.02 -1.44
CA ILE A 67 8.70 3.51 -2.52
C ILE A 67 9.92 2.59 -2.66
N ALA A 68 10.55 2.21 -1.54
CA ALA A 68 11.68 1.29 -1.55
C ALA A 68 11.30 -0.07 -2.17
N GLY A 69 10.15 -0.62 -1.76
CA GLY A 69 9.60 -1.85 -2.35
C GLY A 69 9.31 -1.70 -3.85
N MET A 70 8.70 -0.59 -4.27
CA MET A 70 8.43 -0.31 -5.68
C MET A 70 9.70 -0.26 -6.52
N VAL A 71 10.76 0.41 -6.03
CA VAL A 71 12.06 0.48 -6.74
C VAL A 71 12.63 -0.92 -6.99
N MET A 72 12.55 -1.82 -6.01
CA MET A 72 12.98 -3.21 -6.18
C MET A 72 12.10 -3.95 -7.20
N GLY A 73 10.79 -3.70 -7.18
CA GLY A 73 9.82 -4.27 -8.13
C GLY A 73 10.08 -3.80 -9.57
N ILE A 74 10.39 -2.51 -9.77
CA ILE A 74 10.77 -1.95 -11.08
C ILE A 74 12.06 -2.59 -11.58
N ARG A 75 13.08 -2.68 -10.72
CA ARG A 75 14.36 -3.30 -11.09
C ARG A 75 14.17 -4.75 -11.52
N MET A 76 13.42 -5.53 -10.74
CA MET A 76 13.08 -6.91 -11.09
C MET A 76 12.24 -6.99 -12.37
N GLY A 77 11.25 -6.11 -12.53
CA GLY A 77 10.39 -6.03 -13.70
C GLY A 77 11.16 -5.74 -14.99
N ASN A 78 12.21 -4.91 -14.93
CA ASN A 78 13.10 -4.66 -16.06
C ASN A 78 13.99 -5.87 -16.39
N ILE A 79 14.52 -6.55 -15.37
CA ILE A 79 15.39 -7.73 -15.58
C ILE A 79 14.61 -8.88 -16.22
N LEU A 80 13.35 -9.08 -15.79
CA LEU A 80 12.51 -10.19 -16.25
C LEU A 80 11.60 -9.83 -17.44
N ASP A 81 11.69 -8.59 -17.95
CA ASP A 81 10.77 -8.02 -18.93
C ASP A 81 9.29 -8.24 -18.54
N ARG A 82 8.96 -7.90 -17.29
CA ARG A 82 7.63 -8.07 -16.67
C ARG A 82 6.98 -6.79 -16.19
N LEU A 83 7.58 -5.63 -16.43
CA LEU A 83 7.12 -4.38 -15.83
C LEU A 83 5.71 -3.95 -16.28
N HIS A 84 5.30 -4.31 -17.50
CA HIS A 84 4.05 -3.79 -18.10
C HIS A 84 3.15 -4.87 -18.73
N ASN A 85 3.39 -6.15 -18.44
CA ASN A 85 2.71 -7.26 -19.12
C ASN A 85 2.00 -8.25 -18.19
N ASN A 86 1.87 -7.92 -16.90
CA ASN A 86 1.10 -8.75 -15.98
C ASN A 86 0.26 -7.88 -15.02
N ALA A 87 -0.81 -8.49 -14.51
CA ALA A 87 -1.78 -7.80 -13.67
C ALA A 87 -1.13 -7.20 -12.41
N HIS A 88 -0.22 -7.91 -11.76
CA HIS A 88 0.43 -7.46 -10.53
C HIS A 88 1.28 -6.19 -10.73
N THR A 89 2.08 -6.13 -11.80
CA THR A 89 2.96 -4.98 -12.06
C THR A 89 2.18 -3.77 -12.56
N ILE A 90 1.18 -3.96 -13.41
CA ILE A 90 0.32 -2.87 -13.89
C ILE A 90 -0.50 -2.30 -12.72
N LEU A 91 -1.24 -3.15 -12.00
CA LEU A 91 -2.08 -2.71 -10.88
C LEU A 91 -1.23 -2.13 -9.74
N GLY A 92 -0.12 -2.76 -9.39
CA GLY A 92 0.81 -2.27 -8.37
C GLY A 92 1.34 -0.87 -8.69
N THR A 93 1.74 -0.63 -9.94
CA THR A 93 2.20 0.70 -10.39
C THR A 93 1.09 1.74 -10.23
N ILE A 94 -0.13 1.43 -10.67
CA ILE A 94 -1.29 2.33 -10.54
C ILE A 94 -1.56 2.65 -9.06
N ILE A 95 -1.58 1.63 -8.19
CA ILE A 95 -1.84 1.81 -6.75
C ILE A 95 -0.78 2.71 -6.12
N VAL A 96 0.51 2.49 -6.42
CA VAL A 96 1.60 3.31 -5.85
C VAL A 96 1.49 4.75 -6.31
N VAL A 97 1.31 5.00 -7.61
CA VAL A 97 1.11 6.36 -8.15
C VAL A 97 -0.12 7.03 -7.54
N ALA A 98 -1.22 6.29 -7.43
CA ALA A 98 -2.45 6.77 -6.80
C ALA A 98 -2.23 7.11 -5.31
N LEU A 99 -1.47 6.28 -4.58
CA LEU A 99 -1.11 6.53 -3.19
C LEU A 99 -0.21 7.75 -3.04
N LEU A 100 0.59 8.12 -4.05
CA LEU A 100 1.39 9.36 -4.03
C LEU A 100 0.54 10.63 -3.86
N ILE A 101 -0.75 10.56 -4.21
CA ILE A 101 -1.68 11.68 -4.08
C ILE A 101 -2.23 11.81 -2.64
N GLN A 102 -2.14 10.76 -1.82
CA GLN A 102 -2.79 10.71 -0.50
C GLN A 102 -2.37 11.82 0.49
N PRO A 103 -1.08 12.16 0.67
CA PRO A 103 -0.66 13.22 1.59
C PRO A 103 -1.19 14.59 1.19
N PHE A 104 -1.33 14.87 -0.11
CA PHE A 104 -1.92 16.11 -0.59
C PHE A 104 -3.40 16.19 -0.20
N LEU A 105 -4.17 15.11 -0.41
CA LEU A 105 -5.55 15.01 0.05
C LEU A 105 -5.63 15.12 1.58
N GLY A 106 -4.70 14.48 2.29
CA GLY A 106 -4.47 14.54 3.73
C GLY A 106 -4.36 15.98 4.23
N TYR A 107 -3.44 16.73 3.64
CA TYR A 107 -3.19 18.13 3.94
C TYR A 107 -4.42 19.00 3.68
N ILE A 108 -5.05 18.87 2.51
CA ILE A 108 -6.22 19.67 2.12
C ILE A 108 -7.38 19.43 3.08
N HIS A 109 -7.71 18.18 3.38
CA HIS A 109 -8.83 17.90 4.27
C HIS A 109 -8.50 18.32 5.71
N HIS A 110 -7.25 18.16 6.18
CA HIS A 110 -6.87 18.54 7.53
C HIS A 110 -6.98 20.06 7.73
N ARG A 111 -6.45 20.86 6.78
CA ARG A 111 -6.57 22.32 6.79
C ARG A 111 -8.03 22.77 6.79
N ARG A 112 -8.90 22.15 6.00
CA ARG A 112 -10.33 22.49 5.96
C ARG A 112 -11.06 22.05 7.23
N PHE A 113 -10.71 20.90 7.79
CA PHE A 113 -11.26 20.42 9.05
C PHE A 113 -10.88 21.35 10.20
N MET A 114 -9.63 21.81 10.28
CA MET A 114 -9.21 22.79 11.30
C MET A 114 -9.98 24.11 11.23
N LYS A 115 -10.36 24.56 10.03
CA LYS A 115 -11.17 25.78 9.84
C LYS A 115 -12.65 25.60 10.20
N THR A 116 -13.23 24.45 9.89
CA THR A 116 -14.70 24.25 9.95
C THR A 116 -15.16 23.36 11.10
N GLN A 117 -14.24 22.59 11.69
CA GLN A 117 -14.50 21.52 12.67
C GLN A 117 -15.56 20.50 12.19
N ARG A 118 -15.78 20.40 10.88
CA ARG A 118 -16.79 19.54 10.25
C ARG A 118 -16.16 18.67 9.16
N LYS A 119 -16.66 17.44 9.03
CA LYS A 119 -16.22 16.49 7.98
C LYS A 119 -16.78 16.94 6.63
N GLY A 120 -15.92 17.54 5.80
CA GLY A 120 -16.28 18.01 4.46
C GLY A 120 -16.13 16.93 3.37
N ILE A 121 -16.37 17.33 2.11
CA ILE A 121 -16.16 16.48 0.93
C ILE A 121 -14.73 15.92 0.85
N TRP A 122 -13.72 16.74 1.15
CA TRP A 122 -12.30 16.33 1.14
C TRP A 122 -11.97 15.26 2.17
N THR A 123 -12.63 15.28 3.33
CA THR A 123 -12.48 14.22 4.34
C THR A 123 -13.02 12.91 3.81
N ARG A 124 -14.18 12.93 3.13
CA ARG A 124 -14.74 11.73 2.49
C ARG A 124 -13.82 11.21 1.40
N ILE A 125 -13.37 12.08 0.50
CA ILE A 125 -12.45 11.72 -0.58
C ILE A 125 -11.18 11.07 0.00
N HIS A 126 -10.47 11.74 0.91
CA HIS A 126 -9.23 11.21 1.51
C HIS A 126 -9.44 9.82 2.13
N VAL A 127 -10.49 9.67 2.95
CA VAL A 127 -10.75 8.43 3.69
C VAL A 127 -11.17 7.27 2.76
N TYR A 128 -12.12 7.49 1.85
CA TYR A 128 -12.60 6.42 0.96
C TYR A 128 -11.58 6.06 -0.11
N TYR A 129 -10.92 7.06 -0.71
CA TYR A 129 -9.82 6.85 -1.65
C TYR A 129 -8.71 6.01 -1.01
N GLY A 130 -8.37 6.29 0.26
CA GLY A 130 -7.33 5.54 0.97
C GLY A 130 -7.74 4.10 1.23
N ARG A 131 -8.99 3.88 1.65
CA ARG A 131 -9.53 2.53 1.90
C ARG A 131 -9.52 1.67 0.64
N VAL A 132 -9.96 2.22 -0.49
CA VAL A 132 -9.96 1.51 -1.77
C VAL A 132 -8.53 1.12 -2.16
N LEU A 133 -7.57 2.05 -2.07
CA LEU A 133 -6.17 1.77 -2.40
C LEU A 133 -5.52 0.74 -1.48
N LEU A 134 -5.85 0.73 -0.18
CA LEU A 134 -5.37 -0.31 0.75
C LEU A 134 -5.91 -1.69 0.38
N ILE A 135 -7.21 -1.80 0.07
CA ILE A 135 -7.81 -3.07 -0.36
C ILE A 135 -7.18 -3.56 -1.66
N LEU A 136 -7.07 -2.67 -2.66
CA LEU A 136 -6.42 -3.00 -3.93
C LEU A 136 -4.96 -3.40 -3.72
N GLY A 137 -4.23 -2.76 -2.80
CA GLY A 137 -2.86 -3.12 -2.46
C GLY A 137 -2.73 -4.52 -1.83
N ILE A 138 -3.66 -4.90 -0.96
CA ILE A 138 -3.73 -6.26 -0.40
C ILE A 138 -4.04 -7.28 -1.51
N ILE A 139 -5.01 -6.99 -2.39
CA ILE A 139 -5.31 -7.86 -3.54
C ILE A 139 -4.07 -7.99 -4.44
N ASN A 140 -3.38 -6.87 -4.69
CA ASN A 140 -2.19 -6.86 -5.53
C ASN A 140 -1.02 -7.65 -4.92
N GLY A 141 -0.87 -7.68 -3.60
CA GLY A 141 0.12 -8.54 -2.95
C GLY A 141 -0.20 -10.03 -3.12
N GLY A 142 -1.48 -10.42 -3.10
CA GLY A 142 -1.92 -11.76 -3.49
C GLY A 142 -1.57 -12.11 -4.94
N LEU A 143 -1.80 -11.19 -5.88
CA LEU A 143 -1.37 -11.36 -7.28
C LEU A 143 0.16 -11.47 -7.41
N GLY A 144 0.91 -10.79 -6.55
CA GLY A 144 2.37 -10.89 -6.51
C GLY A 144 2.86 -12.25 -6.04
N LEU A 145 2.21 -12.84 -5.04
CA LEU A 145 2.48 -14.21 -4.61
C LEU A 145 2.14 -15.24 -5.68
N GLN A 146 1.01 -15.06 -6.38
CA GLN A 146 0.64 -15.89 -7.52
C GLN A 146 1.68 -15.78 -8.64
N LEU A 147 2.14 -14.58 -8.97
CA LEU A 147 3.20 -14.36 -9.97
C LEU A 147 4.54 -15.01 -9.56
N ALA A 148 4.79 -15.11 -8.25
CA ALA A 148 6.02 -15.66 -7.71
C ALA A 148 5.99 -17.18 -7.51
N SER A 149 4.86 -17.86 -7.69
CA SER A 149 4.66 -19.28 -7.30
C SER A 149 5.73 -20.23 -7.83
N ASP A 150 6.22 -19.96 -9.04
CA ASP A 150 7.19 -20.81 -9.74
C ASP A 150 8.63 -20.27 -9.60
N SER A 151 8.81 -19.23 -8.79
CA SER A 151 10.11 -18.59 -8.57
C SER A 151 10.87 -19.20 -7.39
N PRO A 152 12.22 -19.24 -7.42
CA PRO A 152 13.03 -19.67 -6.28
C PRO A 152 12.87 -18.80 -5.03
N ALA A 153 12.30 -17.60 -5.15
CA ALA A 153 12.05 -16.69 -4.03
C ALA A 153 10.77 -17.03 -3.26
N TYR A 154 9.87 -17.82 -3.85
CA TYR A 154 8.60 -18.18 -3.25
C TYR A 154 8.79 -19.17 -2.10
N SER A 155 7.92 -19.04 -1.10
CA SER A 155 7.85 -19.95 0.03
C SER A 155 6.40 -20.11 0.44
N ARG A 156 5.95 -21.36 0.56
CA ARG A 156 4.60 -21.68 1.06
C ARG A 156 4.34 -21.07 2.45
N ALA A 157 5.36 -21.05 3.31
CA ALA A 157 5.25 -20.41 4.62
C ALA A 157 5.04 -18.89 4.50
N GLY A 158 5.70 -18.24 3.54
CA GLY A 158 5.52 -16.82 3.25
C GLY A 158 4.14 -16.49 2.71
N GLU A 159 3.60 -17.32 1.81
CA GLU A 159 2.24 -17.19 1.30
C GLU A 159 1.19 -17.35 2.41
N ILE A 160 1.33 -18.35 3.28
CA ILE A 160 0.44 -18.56 4.42
C ILE A 160 0.52 -17.35 5.37
N ALA A 161 1.73 -16.92 5.73
CA ALA A 161 1.93 -15.77 6.61
C ALA A 161 1.29 -14.51 6.03
N TYR A 162 1.53 -14.22 4.75
CA TYR A 162 0.90 -13.09 4.08
C TYR A 162 -0.62 -13.19 4.08
N SER A 163 -1.17 -14.35 3.74
CA SER A 163 -2.62 -14.56 3.66
C SER A 163 -3.31 -14.35 5.01
N VAL A 164 -2.71 -14.84 6.11
CA VAL A 164 -3.21 -14.61 7.47
C VAL A 164 -3.18 -13.13 7.81
N VAL A 165 -2.05 -12.46 7.60
CA VAL A 165 -1.89 -11.03 7.93
C VAL A 165 -2.81 -10.16 7.07
N ALA A 166 -2.94 -10.45 5.77
CA ALA A 166 -3.85 -9.79 4.85
C ALA A 166 -5.31 -9.98 5.26
N GLY A 167 -5.69 -11.19 5.68
CA GLY A 167 -7.04 -11.49 6.20
C GLY A 167 -7.37 -10.67 7.44
N VAL A 168 -6.45 -10.62 8.41
CA VAL A 168 -6.59 -9.79 9.63
C VAL A 168 -6.69 -8.31 9.27
N ALA A 169 -5.86 -7.81 8.35
CA ALA A 169 -5.90 -6.44 7.88
C ALA A 169 -7.24 -6.10 7.20
N GLY A 170 -7.76 -7.01 6.38
CA GLY A 170 -9.06 -6.88 5.74
C GLY A 170 -10.19 -6.78 6.76
N LEU A 171 -10.22 -7.68 7.74
CA LEU A 171 -11.20 -7.65 8.84
C LEU A 171 -11.12 -6.34 9.65
N MET A 172 -9.90 -5.85 9.92
CA MET A 172 -9.69 -4.57 10.59
C MET A 172 -10.28 -3.42 9.77
N LEU A 173 -10.03 -3.36 8.46
CA LEU A 173 -10.57 -2.32 7.59
C LEU A 173 -12.11 -2.37 7.55
N LEU A 174 -12.70 -3.55 7.49
CA LEU A 174 -14.16 -3.74 7.57
C LEU A 174 -14.73 -3.28 8.90
N ALA A 175 -14.10 -3.63 10.02
CA ALA A 175 -14.52 -3.18 11.35
C ALA A 175 -14.47 -1.65 11.48
N ILE A 176 -13.40 -1.04 10.98
CA ILE A 176 -13.26 0.42 10.91
C ILE A 176 -14.40 1.03 10.08
N MET A 177 -14.74 0.45 8.93
CA MET A 177 -15.85 0.94 8.09
C MET A 177 -17.18 0.85 8.82
N ALA A 178 -17.50 -0.30 9.40
CA ALA A 178 -18.73 -0.54 10.17
C ALA A 178 -18.87 0.44 11.35
N PHE A 179 -17.79 0.67 12.11
CA PHE A 179 -17.80 1.61 13.22
C PHE A 179 -18.04 3.05 12.76
N THR A 180 -17.38 3.48 11.67
CA THR A 180 -17.58 4.84 11.12
C THR A 180 -18.98 5.03 10.54
N PHE A 181 -19.57 4.00 9.94
CA PHE A 181 -20.94 4.04 9.42
C PHE A 181 -21.98 4.15 10.55
N ARG A 182 -21.79 3.36 11.62
CA ARG A 182 -22.66 3.41 12.82
C ARG A 182 -22.63 4.78 13.49
N GLN A 183 -21.46 5.42 13.62
CA GLN A 183 -21.38 6.78 14.16
C GLN A 183 -22.11 7.80 13.29
N SER A 184 -21.92 7.74 11.96
CA SER A 184 -22.60 8.65 11.04
C SER A 184 -24.12 8.52 11.09
N SER A 185 -24.63 7.29 11.30
CA SER A 185 -26.07 7.03 11.41
C SER A 185 -26.68 7.55 12.71
N LYS A 186 -25.91 7.59 13.81
CA LYS A 186 -26.36 8.15 15.09
C LYS A 186 -26.46 9.67 15.04
N THR A 187 -25.48 10.35 14.45
CA THR A 187 -25.47 11.82 14.31
C THR A 187 -26.53 12.35 13.36
N ALA A 188 -27.03 11.54 12.42
CA ALA A 188 -28.11 11.93 11.51
C ALA A 188 -29.53 11.78 12.12
N LYS A 189 -29.66 11.10 13.26
CA LYS A 189 -30.93 10.88 13.98
C LYS A 189 -31.14 11.82 15.18
N THR A 190 -30.17 12.68 15.46
CA THR A 190 -30.18 13.72 16.51
C THR A 190 -30.22 15.09 15.85
#